data_AF-A0A525BV71-F1
#
_entry.id   AF-A0A525BV71-F1
#
_cell.length_a   1.000
_cell.length_b   1.000
_cell.length_c   1.000
_cell.angle_alpha   90.00
_cell.angle_beta   90.00
_cell.angle_gamma   90.00
#
_symmetry.space_group_name_H-M   'P 1'
#
loop_
_entity.id
_entity.type
_entity.pdbx_description
1 polymer ?
#
loop_
_entity_poly.entity_id
_entity_poly.type
_entity_poly.pdbx_seq_one_letter_code
_entity_poly.pdbx_strand_id
1 'polypeptide(L)' 'MTIDISDESYQAEVLESDIPVLLDFWADWCMPCKMIEPVMESLAQEYA' A
#
# COMPACT_ATOMS: atom_id res chain seq x y z
N MET A 1 -4.98 7.43 -2.32
CA MET A 1 -4.67 6.74 -3.60
C MET A 1 -3.55 5.76 -3.30
N THR A 2 -3.70 4.48 -3.64
CA THR A 2 -2.64 3.48 -3.43
C THR A 2 -1.71 3.43 -4.65
N ILE A 3 -0.47 3.01 -4.43
CA ILE A 3 0.55 2.84 -5.48
C ILE A 3 1.02 1.38 -5.41
N ASP A 4 1.00 0.68 -6.55
CA ASP A 4 1.52 -0.68 -6.63
C ASP A 4 3.05 -0.67 -6.61
N ILE A 5 3.63 -1.41 -5.66
CA ILE A 5 5.07 -1.54 -5.50
C ILE A 5 5.55 -2.84 -6.14
N SER A 6 6.59 -2.73 -6.97
CA SER A 6 7.32 -3.87 -7.51
C SER A 6 8.70 -3.95 -6.87
N ASP A 7 9.41 -5.06 -7.10
CA ASP A 7 10.79 -5.22 -6.63
C ASP A 7 11.73 -4.11 -7.16
N GLU A 8 11.46 -3.61 -8.37
CA GLU A 8 12.25 -2.55 -9.00
C GLU A 8 12.04 -1.17 -8.33
N SER A 9 10.82 -0.88 -7.87
CA SER A 9 10.48 0.39 -7.22
C SER A 9 10.67 0.36 -5.70
N TYR A 10 10.79 -0.82 -5.08
CA TYR A 10 10.84 -0.97 -3.62
C TYR A 10 11.93 -0.14 -2.96
N GLN A 11 13.14 -0.08 -3.55
CA GLN A 11 14.23 0.67 -2.94
C GLN A 11 13.94 2.18 -2.90
N ALA A 12 13.53 2.77 -4.01
CA ALA A 12 13.29 4.21 -4.10
C ALA A 12 12.02 4.62 -3.35
N GLU A 13 10.92 3.87 -3.49
CA GLU A 13 9.60 4.27 -2.99
C GLU A 13 9.37 3.87 -1.52
N VAL A 14 10.09 2.87 -1.01
CA VAL A 14 9.89 2.35 0.36
C VAL A 14 11.12 2.58 1.24
N LEU A 15 12.29 2.08 0.83
CA LEU A 15 13.48 2.10 1.70
C LEU A 15 14.12 3.49 1.81
N GLU A 16 14.05 4.28 0.75
CA GLU A 16 14.61 5.63 0.67
C GLU A 16 13.56 6.73 0.95
N SER A 17 12.35 6.36 1.39
CA SER A 17 11.29 7.32 1.68
C SER A 17 11.60 8.17 2.92
N ASP A 18 11.44 9.48 2.77
CA ASP A 18 11.59 10.46 3.85
C ASP A 18 10.40 10.44 4.85
N ILE A 19 9.33 9.71 4.52
CA ILE A 19 8.13 9.59 5.34
C ILE A 19 7.82 8.10 5.65
N PRO A 20 7.12 7.80 6.75
CA PRO A 20 6.68 6.43 7.02
C PRO A 20 5.80 5.87 5.90
N VAL A 21 6.13 4.68 5.43
CA VAL A 21 5.37 3.97 4.38
C VAL A 21 4.59 2.82 4.98
N LEU A 22 3.28 2.77 4.72
CA LEU A 22 2.42 1.63 5.07
C LEU A 22 2.28 0.72 3.84
N LEU A 23 2.67 -0.55 3.98
CA LEU A 23 2.56 -1.55 2.92
C LEU A 23 1.33 -2.43 3.13
N ASP A 24 0.50 -2.53 2.10
CA ASP A 24 -0.59 -3.51 2.01
C ASP A 24 -0.12 -4.74 1.22
N PHE A 25 0.09 -5.85 1.93
CA PHE A 25 0.42 -7.13 1.31
C PHE A 25 -0.86 -7.91 1.03
N TRP A 26 -1.32 -7.88 -0.21
CA TRP A 26 -2.56 -8.51 -0.64
C TRP A 26 -2.35 -9.54 -1.75
N ALA A 27 -3.43 -10.23 -2.13
CA ALA A 27 -3.48 -11.08 -3.31
C ALA A 27 -4.92 -11.22 -3.82
N ASP A 28 -5.10 -11.51 -5.12
CA ASP A 28 -6.42 -11.64 -5.76
C ASP A 28 -7.35 -12.67 -5.12
N TRP A 29 -6.77 -13.70 -4.50
CA TRP A 29 -7.48 -14.78 -3.82
C TRP A 29 -7.72 -14.50 -2.33
N CYS A 30 -7.20 -13.40 -1.79
CA CYS A 30 -7.37 -13.03 -0.39
C CYS A 30 -8.70 -12.29 -0.17
N MET A 31 -9.78 -13.04 0.03
CA MET A 31 -11.09 -12.47 0.35
C MET A 31 -11.08 -11.56 1.60
N PRO A 32 -10.37 -11.90 2.70
CA PRO A 32 -10.22 -10.99 3.84
C PRO A 32 -9.56 -9.65 3.49
N CYS A 33 -8.56 -9.65 2.60
CA CYS A 33 -7.88 -8.43 2.17
C CYS A 33 -8.84 -7.50 1.42
N LYS A 34 -9.68 -8.05 0.52
CA LYS A 34 -10.72 -7.29 -0.21
C LYS A 34 -11.74 -6.62 0.71
N MET A 35 -12.02 -7.21 1.87
CA MET A 35 -12.91 -6.57 2.86
C MET A 35 -12.25 -5.38 3.56
N ILE A 36 -10.91 -5.36 3.63
CA ILE A 36 -10.11 -4.31 4.28
C ILE A 36 -9.75 -3.19 3.29
N GLU A 37 -9.76 -3.47 1.98
CA GLU A 37 -9.46 -2.53 0.89
C GLU A 37 -10.13 -1.13 1.06
N PRO A 38 -11.42 -0.99 1.40
CA PRO A 38 -12.04 0.34 1.56
C PRO A 38 -11.44 1.14 2.73
N VAL A 39 -10.97 0.46 3.77
CA VAL A 39 -10.28 1.10 4.90
C VAL A 39 -8.88 1.55 4.48
N MET A 40 -8.18 0.73 3.69
CA MET A 40 -6.88 1.10 3.13
C MET A 40 -6.97 2.31 2.21
N GLU A 41 -7.99 2.36 1.34
CA GLU A 41 -8.24 3.52 0.47
C GLU A 41 -8.50 4.80 1.28
N SER A 42 -9.31 4.70 2.34
CA SER A 42 -9.59 5.82 3.26
C SER A 42 -8.30 6.34 3.90
N LEU A 43 -7.47 5.46 4.45
CA LEU A 43 -6.19 5.84 5.07
C LEU A 43 -5.25 6.47 4.05
N ALA A 44 -5.17 5.91 2.85
CA ALA A 44 -4.36 6.45 1.76
C ALA A 44 -4.90 7.79 1.20
N GLN A 45 -6.09 8.23 1.61
CA GLN A 45 -6.64 9.54 1.27
C GLN A 45 -6.41 10.54 2.40
N GLU A 46 -6.50 10.09 3.64
CA GLU A 46 -6.27 10.90 4.85
C GLU A 46 -4.79 11.28 5.00
N TYR A 47 -3.87 10.38 4.63
CA TYR A 47 -2.43 10.56 4.78
C TYR A 47 -1.69 10.79 3.45
N ALA A 48 -2.42 11.18 2.39
CA ALA A 48 -1.88 11.42 1.04
C ALA A 48 -0.94 12.64 0.96
#